data_AF-A0A397S956-F1
#
_entry.id   AF-A0A397S956-F1
#
_cell.length_a   1.000
_cell.length_b   1.000
_cell.length_c   1.000
_cell.angle_alpha   90.00
_cell.angle_beta   90.00
_cell.angle_gamma   90.00
#
_symmetry.space_group_name_H-M   'P 1'
#
loop_
_entity.id
_entity.type
_entity.pdbx_description
1 polymer ?
#
loop_
_entity_poly.entity_id
_entity_poly.type
_entity_poly.pdbx_seq_one_letter_code
_entity_poly.pdbx_strand_id
1 'polypeptide(L)'
;MSNKRKRKRGLETEQPKYDAPPTSDKTSDTPRNFKRLLQANRFKKKKDVEIKDKSQMIQRMPGESFLDFNRRLEDHMRPDILKAMKGGKSTKDKAKRYREKLKEKKKAKIEKLMEEVNAKDFDDFQDKIKFGEVVQGPPSLTSLPKKRDKINTLKRDSLEKQKKNQLSIANKRIIAEERERVMSQYRLIKARKLLNKNPHLKD
;
A
#
# COMPACT_ATOMS: atom_id res chain seq x y z
N MET A 1 11.16 -6.25 -36.95
CA MET A 1 10.32 -5.03 -37.09
C MET A 1 10.29 -4.27 -35.76
N SER A 2 11.15 -3.25 -35.58
CA SER A 2 11.29 -2.52 -34.31
C SER A 2 10.40 -1.26 -34.29
N ASN A 3 9.40 -1.23 -33.41
CA ASN A 3 8.51 -0.08 -33.22
C ASN A 3 9.24 1.09 -32.52
N LYS A 4 9.83 2.00 -33.30
CA LYS A 4 10.38 3.26 -32.82
C LYS A 4 9.24 4.23 -32.52
N ARG A 5 8.84 4.35 -31.26
CA ARG A 5 7.94 5.42 -30.78
C ARG A 5 8.63 6.77 -30.97
N LYS A 6 8.16 7.57 -31.93
CA LYS A 6 8.57 8.98 -32.12
C LYS A 6 8.27 9.76 -30.84
N ARG A 7 9.31 10.19 -30.11
CA ARG A 7 9.19 11.18 -29.03
C ARG A 7 8.81 12.52 -29.68
N LYS A 8 7.64 13.06 -29.36
CA LYS A 8 7.27 14.43 -29.74
C LYS A 8 8.30 15.39 -29.12
N ARG A 9 9.08 16.07 -29.96
CA ARG A 9 9.91 17.21 -29.58
C ARG A 9 8.97 18.37 -29.18
N GLY A 10 9.45 19.19 -28.26
CA GLY A 10 8.67 20.02 -27.35
C GLY A 10 7.59 20.87 -28.00
N LEU A 11 6.42 20.91 -27.36
CA LEU A 11 5.56 22.08 -27.45
C LEU A 11 6.30 23.23 -26.77
N GLU A 12 6.56 24.30 -27.51
CA GLU A 12 6.96 25.58 -26.95
C GLU A 12 5.88 26.04 -25.96
N THR A 13 6.17 25.91 -24.67
CA THR A 13 5.35 26.52 -23.63
C THR A 13 5.59 28.02 -23.68
N GLU A 14 4.64 28.74 -24.26
CA GLU A 14 4.55 30.19 -24.09
C GLU A 14 4.68 30.53 -22.61
N GLN A 15 5.67 31.38 -22.29
CA GLN A 15 5.89 31.90 -20.95
C GLN A 15 4.59 32.57 -20.49
N PRO A 16 4.04 32.20 -19.33
CA PRO A 16 2.84 32.86 -18.83
C PRO A 16 3.17 34.35 -18.62
N LYS A 17 2.31 35.23 -19.14
CA LYS A 17 2.25 36.62 -18.68
C LYS A 17 2.16 36.58 -17.16
N TYR A 18 3.14 37.18 -16.50
CA TYR A 18 3.18 37.32 -15.05
C TYR A 18 1.82 37.88 -14.58
N ASP A 19 1.21 37.23 -13.59
CA ASP A 19 -0.09 37.52 -12.95
C ASP A 19 -1.30 36.63 -13.32
N ALA A 20 -1.18 35.64 -14.20
CA ALA A 20 -2.26 34.66 -14.38
C ALA A 20 -2.27 33.60 -13.25
N PRO A 21 -3.44 33.27 -12.64
CA PRO A 21 -3.51 32.24 -11.61
C PRO A 21 -3.14 30.86 -12.20
N PRO A 22 -2.50 29.96 -11.41
CA PRO A 22 -2.07 28.66 -11.90
C PRO A 22 -3.26 27.80 -12.34
N THR A 23 -3.26 27.43 -13.62
CA THR A 23 -4.27 26.54 -14.21
C THR A 23 -3.81 25.09 -14.15
N SER A 24 -4.76 24.15 -14.21
CA SER A 24 -4.47 22.72 -14.05
C SER A 24 -3.64 22.09 -15.18
N ASP A 25 -3.48 22.80 -16.30
CA ASP A 25 -2.72 22.34 -17.48
C ASP A 25 -1.24 22.75 -17.42
N LYS A 26 -0.88 23.80 -16.68
CA LYS A 26 0.49 24.31 -16.54
C LYS A 26 0.98 24.18 -15.09
N THR A 27 1.28 22.94 -14.66
CA THR A 27 1.51 22.60 -13.24
C THR A 27 2.89 21.99 -12.95
N SER A 28 3.94 22.42 -13.65
CA SER A 28 5.31 21.97 -13.35
C SER A 28 5.78 22.47 -11.98
N ASP A 29 5.41 23.71 -11.61
CA ASP A 29 5.91 24.39 -10.42
C ASP A 29 4.92 24.41 -9.22
N THR A 30 3.75 23.78 -9.37
CA THR A 30 2.77 23.73 -8.27
C THR A 30 3.04 22.56 -7.32
N PRO A 31 2.98 22.75 -5.99
CA PRO A 31 3.16 21.67 -5.04
C PRO A 31 2.11 20.58 -5.21
N ARG A 32 2.52 19.33 -4.96
CA ARG A 32 1.72 18.12 -5.26
C ARG A 32 0.32 18.14 -4.62
N ASN A 33 0.19 18.67 -3.41
CA ASN A 33 -1.09 18.79 -2.71
C ASN A 33 -2.03 19.78 -3.41
N PHE A 34 -1.49 20.89 -3.93
CA PHE A 34 -2.25 21.90 -4.64
C PHE A 34 -2.69 21.42 -6.02
N LYS A 35 -1.82 20.70 -6.74
CA LYS A 35 -2.18 20.02 -8.00
C LYS A 35 -3.35 19.06 -7.82
N ARG A 36 -3.38 18.33 -6.70
CA ARG A 36 -4.49 17.42 -6.36
C ARG A 36 -5.81 18.19 -6.12
N LEU A 37 -5.75 19.35 -5.47
CA LEU A 37 -6.91 20.21 -5.25
C LEU A 37 -7.47 20.78 -6.57
N LEU A 38 -6.59 21.30 -7.44
CA LEU A 38 -6.98 21.82 -8.76
C LEU A 38 -7.64 20.75 -9.64
N GLN A 39 -7.14 19.50 -9.58
CA GLN A 39 -7.70 18.39 -10.34
C GLN A 39 -9.01 17.86 -9.76
N ALA A 40 -9.21 17.92 -8.43
CA ALA A 40 -10.44 17.43 -7.79
C ALA A 40 -11.71 18.12 -8.34
N ASN A 41 -11.62 19.42 -8.65
CA ASN A 41 -12.74 20.19 -9.19
C ASN A 41 -13.05 19.81 -10.65
N ARG A 42 -12.07 19.37 -11.44
CA ARG A 42 -12.28 18.85 -12.81
C ARG A 42 -13.12 17.58 -12.82
N PHE A 43 -12.86 16.66 -11.89
CA PHE A 43 -13.61 15.40 -11.79
C PHE A 43 -15.04 15.58 -11.29
N LYS A 44 -15.32 16.61 -10.50
CA LYS A 44 -16.70 16.98 -10.12
C LYS A 44 -17.48 17.47 -11.34
N LYS A 45 -16.94 18.46 -12.07
CA LYS A 45 -17.57 19.00 -13.28
C LYS A 45 -17.87 17.94 -14.34
N LYS A 46 -16.96 16.97 -14.55
CA LYS A 46 -17.19 15.88 -15.52
C LYS A 46 -18.36 14.95 -15.13
N LYS A 47 -18.55 14.67 -13.83
CA LYS A 47 -19.68 13.86 -13.36
C LYS A 47 -21.01 14.59 -13.56
N ASP A 48 -21.04 15.90 -13.30
CA ASP A 48 -22.27 16.69 -13.45
C ASP A 48 -22.69 16.82 -14.93
N VAL A 49 -21.73 16.81 -15.86
CA VAL A 49 -21.99 16.80 -17.31
C VAL A 49 -22.52 15.43 -17.76
N GLU A 50 -21.89 14.33 -17.34
CA GLU A 50 -22.34 12.97 -17.69
C GLU A 50 -23.72 12.61 -17.11
N ILE A 51 -24.13 13.23 -16.00
CA ILE A 51 -25.47 13.04 -15.42
C ILE A 51 -26.54 13.74 -16.28
N LYS A 52 -26.21 14.89 -16.88
CA LYS A 52 -27.14 15.65 -17.73
C LYS A 52 -27.39 15.00 -19.09
N ASP A 53 -26.40 14.31 -19.66
CA ASP A 53 -26.54 13.65 -20.96
C ASP A 53 -27.40 12.37 -20.92
N LYS A 54 -27.71 11.84 -19.73
CA LYS A 54 -28.51 10.61 -19.55
C LYS A 54 -29.94 10.84 -19.10
N SER A 55 -30.28 12.03 -18.63
CA SER A 55 -31.66 12.39 -18.34
C SER A 55 -32.34 12.86 -19.63
N GLN A 56 -32.61 11.93 -20.55
CA GLN A 56 -33.73 12.14 -21.48
C GLN A 56 -34.98 12.21 -20.60
N MET A 57 -35.47 13.43 -20.39
CA MET A 57 -36.59 13.71 -19.51
C MET A 57 -37.82 12.99 -20.06
N ILE A 58 -38.27 11.91 -19.42
CA ILE A 58 -39.43 11.12 -19.88
C ILE A 58 -40.66 12.03 -19.78
N GLN A 59 -41.21 12.37 -20.93
CA GLN A 59 -42.45 13.12 -21.04
C GLN A 59 -43.63 12.15 -21.24
N ARG A 60 -44.82 12.56 -20.78
CA ARG A 60 -46.05 11.80 -20.94
C ARG A 60 -46.46 11.80 -22.41
N MET A 61 -46.74 10.63 -22.96
CA MET A 61 -47.18 10.52 -24.36
C MET A 61 -48.67 10.92 -24.49
N PRO A 62 -49.09 11.55 -25.60
CA PRO A 62 -50.50 11.79 -25.86
C PRO A 62 -51.24 10.44 -25.96
N GLY A 63 -52.33 10.29 -25.20
CA GLY A 63 -53.12 9.04 -25.11
C GLY A 63 -52.65 8.04 -24.05
N GLU A 64 -51.54 8.30 -23.35
CA GLU A 64 -51.05 7.44 -22.26
C GLU A 64 -51.82 7.70 -20.95
N SER A 65 -52.22 6.62 -20.27
CA SER A 65 -52.75 6.70 -18.91
C SER A 65 -51.66 7.17 -17.93
N PHE A 66 -52.06 7.87 -16.86
CA PHE A 66 -51.12 8.30 -15.83
C PHE A 66 -50.36 7.12 -15.19
N LEU A 67 -51.01 5.96 -15.07
CA LEU A 67 -50.41 4.76 -14.50
C LEU A 67 -49.27 4.21 -15.38
N ASP A 68 -49.47 4.16 -16.70
CA ASP A 68 -48.45 3.67 -17.64
C ASP A 68 -47.24 4.60 -17.68
N PHE A 69 -47.48 5.91 -17.61
CA PHE A 69 -46.39 6.89 -17.50
C PHE A 69 -45.53 6.65 -16.25
N ASN A 70 -46.16 6.45 -15.09
CA ASN A 70 -45.44 6.17 -13.85
C ASN A 70 -44.63 4.87 -13.94
N ARG A 71 -45.18 3.81 -14.55
CA ARG A 71 -44.44 2.56 -14.80
C ARG A 71 -43.19 2.78 -15.66
N ARG A 72 -43.31 3.50 -16.78
CA ARG A 72 -42.16 3.80 -17.64
C ARG A 72 -41.11 4.64 -16.91
N LEU A 73 -41.55 5.60 -16.10
CA LEU A 73 -40.68 6.44 -15.30
C LEU A 73 -39.93 5.62 -14.25
N GLU A 74 -40.62 4.73 -13.54
CA GLU A 74 -40.02 3.81 -12.58
C GLU A 74 -39.00 2.88 -13.24
N ASP A 75 -39.34 2.26 -14.38
CA ASP A 75 -38.44 1.36 -15.10
C ASP A 75 -37.18 2.07 -15.60
N HIS A 76 -37.30 3.33 -16.05
CA HIS A 76 -36.16 4.15 -16.44
C HIS A 76 -35.27 4.54 -15.26
N MET A 77 -35.84 4.79 -14.08
CA MET A 77 -35.09 5.12 -12.86
C MET A 77 -34.52 3.89 -12.14
N ARG A 78 -35.12 2.71 -12.36
CA ARG A 78 -34.75 1.43 -11.77
C ARG A 78 -33.25 1.09 -11.85
N PRO A 79 -32.56 1.19 -13.01
CA PRO A 79 -31.13 0.87 -13.09
C PRO A 79 -30.28 1.79 -12.21
N ASP A 80 -30.63 3.06 -12.10
CA ASP A 80 -29.90 4.02 -11.28
C ASP A 80 -30.13 3.78 -9.78
N ILE A 81 -31.37 3.45 -9.40
CA ILE A 81 -31.71 3.02 -8.03
C ILE A 81 -30.91 1.76 -7.67
N LEU A 82 -30.93 0.73 -8.53
CA LEU A 82 -30.19 -0.51 -8.31
C LEU A 82 -28.67 -0.26 -8.23
N LYS A 83 -28.14 0.65 -9.05
CA LYS A 83 -26.73 1.04 -9.04
C LYS A 83 -26.35 1.80 -7.78
N ALA A 84 -27.21 2.69 -7.28
CA ALA A 84 -27.01 3.38 -6.01
C ALA A 84 -27.03 2.40 -4.83
N MET A 85 -28.01 1.48 -4.81
CA MET A 85 -28.09 0.41 -3.81
C MET A 85 -26.86 -0.51 -3.84
N LYS A 86 -26.38 -0.89 -5.02
CA LYS A 86 -25.17 -1.72 -5.19
C LYS A 86 -23.86 -0.95 -4.91
N GLY A 87 -23.86 0.36 -5.13
CA GLY A 87 -22.74 1.27 -4.86
C GLY A 87 -22.46 1.42 -3.37
N GLY A 88 -23.50 1.31 -2.54
CA GLY A 88 -23.42 1.15 -1.09
C GLY A 88 -23.01 -0.26 -0.68
N LYS A 89 -21.89 -0.80 -1.19
CA LYS A 89 -21.34 -2.08 -0.68
C LYS A 89 -21.21 -1.97 0.83
N SER A 90 -21.95 -2.83 1.54
CA SER A 90 -21.97 -2.88 3.00
C SER A 90 -20.54 -2.90 3.53
N THR A 91 -20.29 -2.17 4.61
CA THR A 91 -19.00 -2.21 5.35
C THR A 91 -18.56 -3.66 5.60
N LYS A 92 -19.53 -4.56 5.78
CA LYS A 92 -19.36 -6.02 5.90
C LYS A 92 -18.70 -6.67 4.67
N ASP A 93 -19.11 -6.32 3.45
CA ASP A 93 -18.53 -6.89 2.22
C ASP A 93 -17.11 -6.40 1.97
N LYS A 94 -16.84 -5.13 2.29
CA LYS A 94 -15.47 -4.58 2.23
C LYS A 94 -14.56 -5.31 3.23
N ALA A 95 -15.04 -5.54 4.45
CA ALA A 95 -14.32 -6.29 5.46
C ALA A 95 -14.09 -7.75 5.05
N LYS A 96 -15.09 -8.42 4.46
CA LYS A 96 -14.97 -9.79 3.93
C LYS A 96 -13.88 -9.88 2.86
N ARG A 97 -13.93 -9.02 1.83
CA ARG A 97 -12.92 -8.97 0.76
C ARG A 97 -11.52 -8.67 1.30
N TYR A 98 -11.40 -7.83 2.32
CA TYR A 98 -10.11 -7.55 2.95
C TYR A 98 -9.55 -8.77 3.68
N ARG A 99 -10.39 -9.50 4.43
CA ARG A 99 -10.01 -10.76 5.10
C ARG A 99 -9.58 -11.83 4.10
N GLU A 100 -10.29 -11.98 2.99
CA GLU A 100 -9.94 -12.91 1.90
C GLU A 100 -8.57 -12.58 1.31
N LYS A 101 -8.32 -11.31 0.97
CA LYS A 101 -7.00 -10.85 0.50
C LYS A 101 -5.86 -11.12 1.49
N LEU A 102 -6.11 -10.99 2.79
CA LEU A 102 -5.11 -11.33 3.81
C LEU A 102 -4.83 -12.84 3.86
N LYS A 103 -5.86 -13.69 3.70
CA LYS A 103 -5.70 -15.14 3.63
C LYS A 103 -4.90 -15.54 2.39
N GLU A 104 -5.21 -14.97 1.22
CA GLU A 104 -4.46 -15.19 -0.02
C GLU A 104 -2.99 -14.81 0.11
N LYS A 105 -2.70 -13.63 0.69
CA LYS A 105 -1.33 -13.20 0.95
C LYS A 105 -0.57 -14.14 1.88
N LYS A 106 -1.25 -14.74 2.87
CA LYS A 106 -0.63 -15.73 3.75
C LYS A 106 -0.34 -17.03 2.99
N LYS A 107 -1.31 -17.54 2.22
CA LYS A 107 -1.14 -18.74 1.39
C LYS A 107 0.01 -18.58 0.40
N ALA A 108 0.06 -17.46 -0.34
CA ALA A 108 1.13 -17.19 -1.29
C ALA A 108 2.52 -17.08 -0.63
N LYS A 109 2.60 -16.65 0.64
CA LYS A 109 3.87 -16.65 1.37
C LYS A 109 4.31 -18.06 1.76
N ILE A 110 3.36 -18.88 2.20
CA ILE A 110 3.62 -20.28 2.56
C ILE A 110 4.04 -21.07 1.31
N GLU A 111 3.34 -20.87 0.20
CA GLU A 111 3.64 -21.50 -1.09
C GLU A 111 5.04 -21.15 -1.58
N LYS A 112 5.41 -19.86 -1.57
CA LYS A 112 6.78 -19.44 -1.89
C LYS A 112 7.84 -20.05 -0.97
N LEU A 113 7.52 -20.19 0.31
CA LEU A 113 8.44 -20.79 1.28
C LEU A 113 8.57 -22.30 1.06
N MET A 114 7.47 -22.99 0.72
CA MET A 114 7.51 -24.39 0.33
C MET A 114 8.28 -24.59 -0.98
N GLU A 115 8.11 -23.69 -1.94
CA GLU A 115 8.87 -23.70 -3.20
C GLU A 115 10.37 -23.47 -2.95
N GLU A 116 10.75 -22.54 -2.07
CA GLU A 116 12.15 -22.34 -1.67
C GLU A 116 12.76 -23.54 -0.92
N VAL A 117 11.96 -24.24 -0.13
CA VAL A 117 12.40 -25.42 0.64
C VAL A 117 12.49 -26.66 -0.27
N ASN A 118 11.51 -26.87 -1.15
CA ASN A 118 11.52 -27.98 -2.11
C ASN A 118 12.52 -27.79 -3.26
N ALA A 119 12.91 -26.55 -3.59
CA ALA A 119 13.92 -26.29 -4.62
C ALA A 119 15.36 -26.60 -4.16
N LYS A 120 15.55 -27.16 -2.97
CA LYS A 120 16.85 -27.56 -2.41
C LYS A 120 16.72 -28.94 -1.78
N ASP A 121 16.36 -29.92 -2.60
CA ASP A 121 16.38 -31.31 -2.17
C ASP A 121 17.82 -31.75 -1.87
N PHE A 122 17.96 -32.68 -0.93
CA PHE A 122 19.26 -33.17 -0.43
C PHE A 122 20.15 -33.73 -1.56
N ASP A 123 19.53 -34.19 -2.65
CA ASP A 123 20.21 -34.70 -3.84
C ASP A 123 20.98 -33.63 -4.63
N ASP A 124 20.57 -32.35 -4.56
CA ASP A 124 21.30 -31.25 -5.20
C ASP A 124 22.61 -30.89 -4.47
N PHE A 125 22.82 -31.41 -3.26
CA PHE A 125 24.04 -31.23 -2.46
C PHE A 125 25.00 -32.42 -2.55
N GLN A 126 24.68 -33.44 -3.35
CA GLN A 126 25.57 -34.57 -3.58
C GLN A 126 26.65 -34.17 -4.60
N ASP A 127 27.88 -33.94 -4.13
CA ASP A 127 29.02 -33.76 -5.01
C ASP A 127 29.29 -35.06 -5.78
N LYS A 128 29.05 -35.05 -7.09
CA LYS A 128 29.35 -36.19 -7.99
C LYS A 128 30.84 -36.25 -8.29
N ILE A 129 31.65 -36.56 -7.28
CA ILE A 129 33.10 -36.74 -7.44
C ILE A 129 33.37 -38.19 -7.86
N LYS A 130 34.19 -38.40 -8.89
CA LYS A 130 34.57 -39.75 -9.34
C LYS A 130 35.56 -40.35 -8.34
N PHE A 131 35.34 -41.62 -7.99
CA PHE A 131 36.22 -42.36 -7.09
C PHE A 131 37.64 -42.43 -7.67
N GLY A 132 38.63 -41.94 -6.94
CA GLY A 132 40.05 -41.89 -7.37
C GLY A 132 40.59 -40.48 -7.63
N GLU A 133 39.76 -39.44 -7.61
CA GLU A 133 40.23 -38.05 -7.60
C GLU A 133 40.75 -37.70 -6.19
N VAL A 134 42.06 -37.85 -6.00
CA VAL A 134 42.74 -37.48 -4.74
C VAL A 134 42.97 -35.96 -4.75
N VAL A 135 42.25 -35.26 -3.89
CA VAL A 135 42.42 -33.81 -3.69
C VAL A 135 43.81 -33.58 -3.09
N GLN A 136 44.76 -33.09 -3.91
CA GLN A 136 46.18 -32.96 -3.54
C GLN A 136 46.49 -31.87 -2.51
N GLY A 137 45.53 -31.00 -2.18
CA GLY A 137 45.75 -29.93 -1.22
C GLY A 137 44.46 -29.53 -0.50
N PRO A 138 44.57 -28.97 0.70
CA PRO A 138 43.39 -28.46 1.40
C PRO A 138 42.67 -27.42 0.51
N PRO A 139 41.33 -27.45 0.44
CA PRO A 139 40.59 -26.48 -0.35
C PRO A 139 40.93 -25.06 0.13
N SER A 140 41.32 -24.18 -0.78
CA SER A 140 41.54 -22.78 -0.43
C SER A 140 40.17 -22.12 -0.22
N LEU A 141 39.94 -21.57 0.97
CA LEU A 141 38.72 -20.82 1.26
C LEU A 141 38.76 -19.48 0.52
N THR A 142 38.33 -19.45 -0.74
CA THR A 142 38.08 -18.21 -1.48
C THR A 142 36.78 -17.58 -0.98
N SER A 143 36.75 -17.15 0.29
CA SER A 143 35.60 -16.43 0.82
C SER A 143 35.58 -15.03 0.21
N LEU A 144 34.83 -14.86 -0.88
CA LEU A 144 34.51 -13.52 -1.36
C LEU A 144 33.75 -12.80 -0.24
N PRO A 145 34.25 -11.64 0.24
CA PRO A 145 33.56 -10.91 1.28
C PRO A 145 32.15 -10.56 0.80
N LYS A 146 31.13 -11.01 1.54
CA LYS A 146 29.74 -10.68 1.25
C LYS A 146 29.60 -9.16 1.16
N LYS A 147 29.19 -8.64 -0.01
CA LYS A 147 28.77 -7.24 -0.17
C LYS A 147 27.56 -7.01 0.75
N ARG A 148 27.81 -6.44 1.93
CA ARG A 148 26.74 -5.96 2.81
C ARG A 148 26.15 -4.70 2.19
N ASP A 149 24.89 -4.78 1.74
CA ASP A 149 24.11 -3.61 1.38
C ASP A 149 23.89 -2.72 2.62
N LYS A 150 24.80 -1.77 2.86
CA LYS A 150 24.73 -0.79 3.97
C LYS A 150 23.51 0.14 3.88
N ILE A 151 22.68 0.01 2.86
CA ILE A 151 21.56 0.90 2.55
C ILE A 151 20.40 0.72 3.55
N ASN A 152 20.22 -0.48 4.13
CA ASN A 152 19.03 -0.79 4.92
C ASN A 152 19.16 -0.52 6.43
N THR A 153 20.37 -0.47 6.98
CA THR A 153 20.58 -0.23 8.42
C THR A 153 20.54 1.26 8.75
N LEU A 154 21.23 2.11 7.99
CA LEU A 154 21.24 3.56 8.20
C LEU A 154 19.87 4.25 7.98
N LYS A 155 19.03 3.68 7.10
CA LYS A 155 17.67 4.19 6.86
C LYS A 155 16.69 3.86 7.98
N ARG A 156 16.89 2.78 8.75
CA ARG A 156 15.95 2.42 9.83
C ARG A 156 16.07 3.36 11.02
N ASP A 157 17.29 3.67 11.44
CA ASP A 157 17.54 4.52 12.61
C ASP A 157 17.17 5.99 12.35
N SER A 158 17.36 6.48 11.12
CA SER A 158 16.95 7.84 10.72
C SER A 158 15.43 7.98 10.60
N LEU A 159 14.74 6.99 10.04
CA LEU A 159 13.29 7.02 9.89
C LEU A 159 12.54 6.92 11.22
N GLU A 160 13.05 6.14 12.18
CA GLU A 160 12.45 6.08 13.52
C GLU A 160 12.57 7.39 14.30
N LYS A 161 13.73 8.07 14.19
CA LYS A 161 13.92 9.39 14.82
C LYS A 161 13.01 10.45 14.21
N GLN A 162 12.85 10.45 12.87
CA GLN A 162 11.95 11.38 12.18
C GLN A 162 10.47 11.15 12.57
N LYS A 163 10.03 9.88 12.65
CA LYS A 163 8.65 9.56 13.05
C LYS A 163 8.34 9.96 14.50
N LYS A 164 9.29 9.79 15.42
CA LYS A 164 9.13 10.20 16.83
C LYS A 164 9.02 11.73 16.97
N ASN A 165 9.71 12.48 16.11
CA ASN A 165 9.63 13.95 16.12
C ASN A 165 8.29 14.48 15.56
N GLN A 166 7.66 13.77 14.63
CA GLN A 166 6.37 14.14 14.01
C GLN A 166 5.13 13.80 14.86
N LEU A 167 5.28 13.13 16.01
CA LEU A 167 4.14 12.81 16.88
C LEU A 167 3.65 14.04 17.65
N SER A 168 2.32 14.16 17.78
CA SER A 168 1.67 15.15 18.65
C SER A 168 2.16 15.03 20.10
N ILE A 169 2.22 16.15 20.81
CA ILE A 169 2.69 16.23 22.20
C ILE A 169 1.92 15.27 23.12
N ALA A 170 0.60 15.14 22.93
CA ALA A 170 -0.23 14.20 23.68
C ALA A 170 0.22 12.74 23.49
N ASN A 171 0.48 12.34 22.24
CA ASN A 171 0.94 10.98 21.94
C ASN A 171 2.35 10.72 22.50
N LYS A 172 3.21 11.75 22.56
CA LYS A 172 4.53 11.63 23.19
C LYS A 172 4.43 11.34 24.69
N ARG A 173 3.46 11.95 25.39
CA ARG A 173 3.20 11.67 26.83
C ARG A 173 2.74 10.24 27.04
N ILE A 174 1.76 9.77 26.27
CA ILE A 174 1.25 8.39 26.35
C ILE A 174 2.39 7.37 26.15
N ILE A 175 3.22 7.56 25.12
CA ILE A 175 4.34 6.66 24.84
C ILE A 175 5.40 6.70 25.97
N ALA A 176 5.60 7.84 26.61
CA ALA A 176 6.54 7.96 27.72
C ALA A 176 6.04 7.22 28.97
N GLU A 177 4.77 7.39 29.32
CA GLU A 177 4.13 6.68 30.45
C GLU A 177 4.16 5.16 30.24
N GLU A 178 3.83 4.69 29.03
CA GLU A 178 3.93 3.26 28.69
C GLU A 178 5.36 2.74 28.82
N ARG A 179 6.36 3.51 28.39
CA ARG A 179 7.77 3.14 28.54
C ARG A 179 8.17 3.00 30.00
N GLU A 180 7.79 3.94 30.86
CA GLU A 180 8.10 3.86 32.29
C GLU A 180 7.43 2.64 32.93
N ARG A 181 6.17 2.37 32.59
CA ARG A 181 5.45 1.19 33.05
C ARG A 181 6.12 -0.13 32.63
N VAL A 182 6.57 -0.22 31.37
CA VAL A 182 7.27 -1.41 30.87
C VAL A 182 8.66 -1.54 31.52
N MET A 183 9.38 -0.43 31.69
CA MET A 183 10.69 -0.46 32.35
C MET A 183 10.60 -0.86 33.83
N SER A 184 9.59 -0.38 34.56
CA SER A 184 9.39 -0.76 35.96
C SER A 184 9.07 -2.25 36.09
N GLN A 185 8.16 -2.76 35.26
CA GLN A 185 7.85 -4.20 35.20
C GLN A 185 9.09 -5.03 34.85
N TYR A 186 9.87 -4.59 33.85
CA TYR A 186 11.09 -5.27 33.47
C TYR A 186 12.12 -5.29 34.61
N ARG A 187 12.29 -4.17 35.34
CA ARG A 187 13.17 -4.10 36.51
C ARG A 187 12.72 -5.05 37.62
N LEU A 188 11.43 -5.11 37.92
CA LEU A 188 10.87 -6.05 38.91
C LEU A 188 11.12 -7.51 38.52
N ILE A 189 10.83 -7.87 37.26
CA ILE A 189 11.08 -9.22 36.75
C ILE A 189 12.57 -9.56 36.82
N LYS A 190 13.44 -8.60 36.48
CA LYS A 190 14.90 -8.79 36.53
C LYS A 190 15.39 -8.97 37.96
N ALA A 191 14.91 -8.17 38.91
CA ALA A 191 15.23 -8.32 40.34
C ALA A 191 14.79 -9.70 40.86
N ARG A 192 13.56 -10.13 40.53
CA ARG A 192 13.06 -11.46 40.89
C ARG A 192 13.91 -12.58 40.29
N LYS A 193 14.33 -12.45 39.03
CA LYS A 193 15.23 -13.42 38.38
C LYS A 193 16.60 -13.50 39.07
N LEU A 194 17.14 -12.36 39.54
CA LEU A 194 18.41 -12.33 40.26
C LEU A 194 18.30 -12.98 41.65
N LEU A 195 17.23 -12.69 42.39
CA LEU A 195 16.94 -13.34 43.68
C LEU A 195 16.79 -14.85 43.55
N ASN A 196 16.13 -15.33 42.49
CA ASN A 196 15.99 -16.76 42.23
C ASN A 196 17.31 -17.42 41.82
N LYS A 197 18.23 -16.67 41.19
CA LYS A 197 19.53 -17.19 40.77
C LYS A 197 20.53 -17.25 41.93
N ASN A 198 20.41 -16.36 42.90
CA ASN A 198 21.29 -16.30 44.07
C ASN A 198 20.47 -16.40 45.37
N PRO A 199 20.14 -17.61 45.84
CA PRO A 199 19.26 -17.81 47.00
C PRO A 199 19.86 -17.32 48.34
N HIS A 200 21.17 -17.12 48.43
CA HIS A 200 21.91 -16.69 49.62
C HIS A 200 21.95 -15.16 49.85
N LEU A 201 21.25 -14.37 49.03
CA LEU A 201 21.13 -12.91 49.16
C LEU A 201 19.85 -12.48 49.89
N LYS A 202 19.16 -13.43 50.55
CA LYS A 202 17.96 -13.21 51.36
C LYS A 202 18.28 -13.31 52.85
N ASP A 203 19.28 -12.57 53.32
CA ASP A 203 19.57 -12.40 54.74
C ASP A 203 19.60 -10.90 55.06
#